data_AF-A3P946-F1
#
_entry.id   AF-A3P946-F1
#
_cell.length_a   1.000
_cell.length_b   1.000
_cell.length_c   1.000
_cell.angle_alpha   90.00
_cell.angle_beta   90.00
_cell.angle_gamma   90.00
#
_symmetry.space_group_name_H-M   'P 1'
#
loop_
_entity.id
_entity.type
_entity.pdbx_description
1 polymer ?
#
loop_
_entity_poly.entity_id
_entity_poly.type
_entity_poly.pdbx_seq_one_letter_code
_entity_poly.pdbx_strand_id
1 'polypeptide(L)'
;MQNWQPTNPVERRFMDAHTDWQRFAKDRAARLMIWQTNEADAQLVQLYFQTQEEMSSAVIVMRSDFVDGAHYAPALTDELIRFYDSRRDASNAQGLRADWQPPRDDGGHSVLRFLSVADSLMQHHPDIFPAMVFALQPAQVRDDAALARWLGEWLHVIETSPRLGARVRFVLPRIDAEPFEPLQQQHSRTVHIMKGRYTMASVPRELLAESGERGPNGGACERDDRSGGADDGLGI
;
A
#
# COMPACT_ATOMS: atom_id res chain seq x y z
N MET A 1 -3.60 -11.37 8.42
CA MET A 1 -3.30 -10.69 9.69
C MET A 1 -4.55 -10.65 10.56
N GLN A 2 -4.88 -11.74 11.25
CA GLN A 2 -5.99 -11.76 12.23
C GLN A 2 -5.35 -11.81 13.62
N ASN A 3 -5.52 -10.75 14.41
CA ASN A 3 -5.07 -10.55 15.80
C ASN A 3 -3.72 -9.85 16.02
N TRP A 4 -3.36 -8.85 15.21
CA TRP A 4 -2.34 -7.86 15.63
C TRP A 4 -3.01 -6.75 16.46
N GLN A 5 -2.53 -6.50 17.67
CA GLN A 5 -2.89 -5.31 18.45
C GLN A 5 -1.77 -4.27 18.29
N PRO A 6 -2.08 -3.07 17.78
CA PRO A 6 -1.06 -2.07 17.51
C PRO A 6 -0.54 -1.49 18.83
N THR A 7 0.76 -1.59 19.04
CA THR A 7 1.42 -1.26 20.31
C THR A 7 1.98 0.16 20.33
N ASN A 8 2.14 0.78 19.15
CA ASN A 8 2.68 2.12 19.00
C ASN A 8 1.84 2.97 18.01
N PRO A 9 2.00 4.30 18.02
CA PRO A 9 1.33 5.23 17.13
C PRO A 9 1.43 4.85 15.66
N VAL A 10 2.59 4.43 15.16
CA VAL A 10 2.81 4.09 13.75
C VAL A 10 1.98 2.87 13.35
N GLU A 11 2.01 1.81 14.15
CA GLU A 11 1.22 0.59 13.92
C GLU A 11 -0.27 0.87 13.89
N ARG A 12 -0.76 1.78 14.74
CA ARG A 12 -2.17 2.20 14.73
C ARG A 12 -2.54 2.81 13.38
N ARG A 13 -1.72 3.73 12.86
CA ARG A 13 -1.94 4.37 11.55
C ARG A 13 -1.79 3.39 10.40
N PHE A 14 -0.88 2.43 10.53
CA PHE A 14 -0.72 1.35 9.57
C PHE A 14 -1.99 0.47 9.48
N MET A 15 -2.64 0.23 10.61
CA MET A 15 -3.95 -0.45 10.65
C MET A 15 -5.08 0.39 10.07
N ASP A 16 -5.06 1.71 10.23
CA ASP A 16 -6.02 2.60 9.57
C ASP A 16 -5.87 2.51 8.05
N ALA A 17 -4.63 2.61 7.53
CA ALA A 17 -4.34 2.43 6.11
C ALA A 17 -4.75 1.02 5.62
N HIS A 18 -4.50 -0.02 6.41
CA HIS A 18 -4.95 -1.37 6.10
C HIS A 18 -6.48 -1.47 6.02
N THR A 19 -7.20 -0.80 6.91
CA THR A 19 -8.67 -0.79 6.94
C THR A 19 -9.23 -0.12 5.68
N ASP A 20 -8.63 0.99 5.27
CA ASP A 20 -8.96 1.71 4.05
C ASP A 20 -8.72 0.85 2.80
N TRP A 21 -7.55 0.21 2.71
CA TRP A 21 -7.27 -0.80 1.69
C TRP A 21 -8.31 -1.94 1.68
N GLN A 22 -8.64 -2.51 2.84
CA GLN A 22 -9.61 -3.60 2.94
C GLN A 22 -11.01 -3.20 2.46
N ARG A 23 -11.44 -1.96 2.73
CA ARG A 23 -12.73 -1.45 2.23
C ARG A 23 -12.78 -1.47 0.72
N PHE A 24 -11.72 -0.96 0.07
CA PHE A 24 -11.60 -0.99 -1.38
C PHE A 24 -11.52 -2.43 -1.94
N ALA A 25 -10.71 -3.29 -1.32
CA ALA A 25 -10.55 -4.67 -1.78
C ALA A 25 -11.83 -5.52 -1.66
N LYS A 26 -12.69 -5.24 -0.67
CA LYS A 26 -13.99 -5.91 -0.47
C LYS A 26 -15.04 -5.50 -1.48
N ASP A 27 -14.93 -4.32 -2.08
CA ASP A 27 -15.80 -3.91 -3.17
C ASP A 27 -15.45 -4.72 -4.45
N ARG A 28 -16.45 -5.46 -4.94
CA ARG A 28 -16.31 -6.33 -6.12
C ARG A 28 -16.35 -5.54 -7.42
N ALA A 29 -16.95 -4.35 -7.42
CA ALA A 29 -17.06 -3.48 -8.58
C ALA A 29 -15.85 -2.54 -8.69
N ALA A 30 -15.23 -2.18 -7.56
CA ALA A 30 -14.02 -1.37 -7.53
C ALA A 30 -12.87 -1.96 -8.36
N ARG A 31 -12.21 -1.10 -9.15
CA ARG A 31 -11.06 -1.42 -10.00
C ARG A 31 -9.89 -0.49 -9.78
N LEU A 32 -10.13 0.79 -9.52
CA LEU A 32 -9.10 1.78 -9.30
C LEU A 32 -9.37 2.56 -8.01
N MET A 33 -8.37 2.61 -7.14
CA MET A 33 -8.35 3.50 -5.98
C MET A 33 -7.36 4.64 -6.24
N ILE A 34 -7.82 5.89 -6.18
CA ILE A 34 -6.93 7.04 -6.01
C ILE A 34 -6.77 7.23 -4.50
N TRP A 35 -5.60 6.88 -3.97
CA TRP A 35 -5.36 6.99 -2.53
C TRP A 35 -4.80 8.38 -2.23
N GLN A 36 -5.70 9.31 -1.93
CA GLN A 36 -5.36 10.69 -1.64
C GLN A 36 -4.83 10.83 -0.22
N THR A 37 -3.62 11.34 -0.07
CA THR A 37 -3.01 11.70 1.22
C THR A 37 -2.52 13.14 1.22
N ASN A 38 -2.15 13.66 2.39
CA ASN A 38 -1.25 14.82 2.42
C ASN A 38 0.22 14.36 2.31
N GLU A 39 1.16 15.30 2.25
CA GLU A 39 2.60 15.02 2.17
C GLU A 39 3.12 14.18 3.35
N ALA A 40 2.67 14.46 4.58
CA ALA A 40 3.12 13.74 5.77
C ALA A 40 2.63 12.28 5.77
N ASP A 41 1.41 12.06 5.29
CA ASP A 41 0.75 10.75 5.24
C ASP A 41 1.19 9.91 4.03
N ALA A 42 1.78 10.52 3.00
CA ALA A 42 2.23 9.83 1.78
C ALA A 42 3.30 8.77 2.07
N GLN A 43 4.23 9.06 2.99
CA GLN A 43 5.28 8.12 3.38
C GLN A 43 4.72 6.86 4.05
N LEU A 44 3.63 6.99 4.82
CA LEU A 44 2.97 5.84 5.43
C LEU A 44 2.35 4.92 4.37
N VAL A 45 1.69 5.47 3.36
CA VAL A 45 1.09 4.68 2.27
C VAL A 45 2.18 3.99 1.43
N GLN A 46 3.32 4.67 1.20
CA GLN A 46 4.46 4.06 0.55
C GLN A 46 5.02 2.87 1.37
N LEU A 47 5.23 3.07 2.67
CA LEU A 47 5.68 2.01 3.57
C LEU A 47 4.67 0.85 3.61
N TYR A 48 3.37 1.16 3.62
CA TYR A 48 2.31 0.17 3.57
C TYR A 48 2.44 -0.75 2.37
N PHE A 49 2.60 -0.21 1.16
CA PHE A 49 2.76 -1.02 -0.04
C PHE A 49 4.07 -1.79 -0.07
N GLN A 50 5.17 -1.22 0.44
CA GLN A 50 6.43 -1.96 0.58
C GLN A 50 6.26 -3.20 1.46
N THR A 51 5.63 -3.05 2.63
CA THR A 51 5.34 -4.20 3.50
C THR A 51 4.37 -5.18 2.85
N GLN A 52 3.37 -4.72 2.08
CA GLN A 52 2.47 -5.64 1.37
C GLN A 52 3.21 -6.44 0.29
N GLU A 53 4.15 -5.83 -0.44
CA GLU A 53 4.96 -6.52 -1.46
C GLU A 53 5.85 -7.61 -0.83
N GLU A 54 6.39 -7.37 0.36
CA GLU A 54 7.19 -8.35 1.10
C GLU A 54 6.34 -9.50 1.68
N MET A 55 5.12 -9.20 2.10
CA MET A 55 4.24 -10.15 2.81
C MET A 55 3.23 -10.86 1.90
N SER A 56 3.04 -10.39 0.66
CA SER A 56 2.05 -10.91 -0.27
C SER A 56 2.53 -10.83 -1.70
N SER A 57 2.59 -11.99 -2.36
CA SER A 57 2.86 -12.07 -3.80
C SER A 57 1.78 -11.40 -4.66
N ALA A 58 0.58 -11.19 -4.13
CA ALA A 58 -0.55 -10.62 -4.87
C ALA A 58 -0.49 -9.09 -5.03
N VAL A 59 0.33 -8.40 -4.23
CA VAL A 59 0.49 -6.94 -4.31
C VAL A 59 1.82 -6.62 -4.96
N ILE A 60 1.78 -5.96 -6.11
CA ILE A 60 2.95 -5.62 -6.91
C ILE A 60 3.03 -4.10 -7.01
N VAL A 61 4.13 -3.54 -6.51
CA VAL A 61 4.42 -2.11 -6.65
C VAL A 61 5.04 -1.87 -8.01
N MET A 62 4.43 -0.97 -8.78
CA MET A 62 4.87 -0.60 -10.12
C MET A 62 5.45 0.81 -10.10
N ARG A 63 6.73 0.93 -10.42
CA ARG A 63 7.55 2.15 -10.30
C ARG A 63 7.87 2.80 -11.63
N SER A 64 7.48 2.21 -12.76
CA SER A 64 7.63 2.82 -14.08
C SER A 64 7.05 4.24 -14.08
N ASP A 65 7.79 5.18 -14.67
CA ASP A 65 7.34 6.58 -14.75
C ASP A 65 6.25 6.76 -15.81
N PHE A 66 5.35 7.72 -15.56
CA PHE A 66 4.35 8.12 -16.55
C PHE A 66 4.94 9.20 -17.47
N VAL A 67 5.39 8.79 -18.65
CA VAL A 67 5.82 9.70 -19.73
C VAL A 67 4.61 10.18 -20.52
N ASP A 68 3.83 9.22 -21.05
CA ASP A 68 2.57 9.42 -21.74
C ASP A 68 1.79 8.08 -21.78
N GLY A 69 0.57 8.12 -22.31
CA GLY A 69 -0.29 6.94 -22.38
C GLY A 69 0.18 5.83 -23.33
N ALA A 70 0.93 6.17 -24.38
CA ALA A 70 1.41 5.18 -25.35
C ALA A 70 2.54 4.31 -24.76
N HIS A 71 3.40 4.91 -23.94
CA HIS A 71 4.57 4.24 -23.37
C HIS A 71 4.32 3.62 -21.99
N TYR A 72 3.31 4.08 -21.26
CA TYR A 72 3.13 3.64 -19.88
C TYR A 72 2.69 2.17 -19.75
N ALA A 73 1.70 1.73 -20.54
CA ALA A 73 1.26 0.33 -20.50
C ALA A 73 2.37 -0.68 -20.89
N PRO A 74 3.18 -0.43 -21.96
CA PRO A 74 4.36 -1.24 -22.23
C PRO A 74 5.36 -1.27 -21.06
N ALA A 75 5.67 -0.11 -20.47
CA ALA A 75 6.62 -0.05 -19.35
C ALA A 75 6.15 -0.86 -18.14
N LEU A 76 4.86 -0.78 -17.79
CA LEU A 76 4.23 -1.59 -16.74
C LEU A 76 4.26 -3.09 -17.07
N THR A 77 4.08 -3.45 -18.34
CA THR A 77 4.14 -4.85 -18.79
C THR A 77 5.55 -5.42 -18.61
N ASP A 78 6.57 -4.68 -19.03
CA ASP A 78 7.96 -5.09 -18.87
C ASP A 78 8.34 -5.17 -17.39
N GLU A 79 7.82 -4.26 -16.56
CA GLU A 79 8.02 -4.30 -15.11
C GLU A 79 7.42 -5.55 -14.47
N LEU A 80 6.20 -5.95 -14.85
CA LEU A 80 5.59 -7.19 -14.39
C LEU A 80 6.41 -8.44 -14.77
N ILE A 81 6.95 -8.47 -15.99
CA ILE A 81 7.78 -9.57 -16.46
C ILE A 81 9.09 -9.62 -15.65
N ARG A 82 9.76 -8.47 -15.47
CA ARG A 82 10.98 -8.37 -14.64
C ARG A 82 10.72 -8.72 -13.17
N PHE A 83 9.55 -8.39 -12.64
CA PHE A 83 9.14 -8.76 -11.29
C PHE A 83 9.17 -10.28 -11.10
N TYR A 84 8.66 -11.03 -12.08
CA TYR A 84 8.68 -12.48 -12.05
C TYR A 84 10.08 -13.05 -12.25
N ASP A 85 10.79 -12.58 -13.28
CA ASP A 85 12.12 -13.09 -13.63
C ASP A 85 13.12 -12.90 -12.48
N SER A 86 13.07 -11.77 -11.76
CA SER A 86 13.96 -11.50 -10.62
C SER A 86 13.75 -12.46 -9.44
N ARG A 87 12.57 -13.09 -9.35
CA ARG A 87 12.22 -14.06 -8.30
C ARG A 87 12.38 -15.51 -8.75
N ARG A 88 12.68 -15.77 -10.03
CA ARG A 88 12.73 -17.12 -10.61
C ARG A 88 13.75 -18.02 -9.90
N ASP A 89 14.99 -17.55 -9.75
CA ASP A 89 16.07 -18.38 -9.18
C ASP A 89 15.84 -18.69 -7.70
N ALA A 90 15.44 -17.69 -6.92
CA ALA A 90 15.08 -17.87 -5.51
C ALA A 90 13.90 -18.84 -5.33
N SER A 91 12.88 -18.75 -6.20
CA SER A 91 11.72 -19.65 -6.17
C SER A 91 12.13 -21.08 -6.50
N ASN A 92 12.93 -21.28 -7.55
CA ASN A 92 13.45 -22.60 -7.93
C ASN A 92 14.31 -23.21 -6.82
N ALA A 93 15.14 -22.40 -6.15
CA ALA A 93 15.95 -22.85 -5.00
C ALA A 93 15.10 -23.30 -3.80
N GLN A 94 13.88 -22.78 -3.68
CA GLN A 94 12.89 -23.18 -2.66
C GLN A 94 11.98 -24.33 -3.14
N GLY A 95 12.25 -24.92 -4.30
CA GLY A 95 11.46 -26.02 -4.88
C GLY A 95 10.13 -25.59 -5.50
N LEU A 96 9.89 -24.27 -5.64
CA LEU A 96 8.74 -23.75 -6.38
C LEU A 96 9.07 -23.74 -7.88
N ARG A 97 8.19 -24.31 -8.70
CA ARG A 97 8.38 -24.37 -10.16
C ARG A 97 8.21 -22.97 -10.75
N ALA A 98 9.30 -22.25 -11.03
CA ALA A 98 9.24 -20.88 -11.56
C ALA A 98 9.50 -20.79 -13.07
N ASP A 99 8.75 -21.55 -13.87
CA ASP A 99 8.95 -21.69 -15.32
C ASP A 99 7.94 -20.92 -16.18
N TRP A 100 7.18 -19.98 -15.60
CA TRP A 100 6.26 -19.16 -16.37
C TRP A 100 7.00 -18.36 -17.43
N GLN A 101 6.37 -18.26 -18.60
CA GLN A 101 6.80 -17.47 -19.74
C GLN A 101 5.65 -16.54 -20.15
N PRO A 102 5.93 -15.23 -20.36
CA PRO A 102 4.89 -14.31 -20.78
C PRO A 102 4.34 -14.69 -22.16
N PRO A 103 3.04 -14.47 -22.42
CA PRO A 103 2.47 -14.58 -23.76
C PRO A 103 3.25 -13.77 -24.79
N ARG A 104 3.30 -14.26 -26.02
CA ARG A 104 3.93 -13.54 -27.13
C ARG A 104 3.22 -12.22 -27.38
N ASP A 105 4.02 -11.20 -27.69
CA ASP A 105 3.52 -9.93 -28.19
C ASP A 105 3.00 -10.09 -29.61
N ASP A 106 1.72 -9.81 -29.83
CA ASP A 106 1.09 -9.80 -31.14
C ASP A 106 1.00 -8.38 -31.74
N GLY A 107 1.54 -7.36 -31.06
CA GLY A 107 1.46 -5.96 -31.47
C GLY A 107 0.06 -5.35 -31.27
N GLY A 108 -0.81 -5.99 -30.48
CA GLY A 108 -2.14 -5.51 -30.15
C GLY A 108 -2.16 -4.31 -29.19
N HIS A 109 -3.36 -4.00 -28.67
CA HIS A 109 -3.56 -2.88 -27.75
C HIS A 109 -2.74 -3.07 -26.46
N SER A 110 -1.91 -2.09 -26.10
CA SER A 110 -0.92 -2.22 -25.01
C SER A 110 -1.54 -2.53 -23.64
N VAL A 111 -2.70 -1.94 -23.33
CA VAL A 111 -3.45 -2.27 -22.09
C VAL A 111 -3.97 -3.71 -22.09
N LEU A 112 -4.48 -4.19 -23.22
CA LEU A 112 -4.93 -5.59 -23.34
C LEU A 112 -3.76 -6.55 -23.18
N ARG A 113 -2.60 -6.19 -23.70
CA ARG A 113 -1.37 -6.96 -23.49
C ARG A 113 -1.01 -7.04 -22.02
N PHE A 114 -0.96 -5.91 -21.30
CA PHE A 114 -0.71 -5.92 -19.85
C PHE A 114 -1.68 -6.87 -19.13
N LEU A 115 -2.97 -6.73 -19.39
CA LEU A 115 -4.01 -7.55 -18.76
C LEU A 115 -3.88 -9.04 -19.12
N SER A 116 -3.48 -9.36 -20.35
CA SER A 116 -3.26 -10.73 -20.81
C SER A 116 -2.01 -11.37 -20.18
N VAL A 117 -0.94 -10.59 -20.00
CA VAL A 117 0.27 -11.03 -19.29
C VAL A 117 -0.06 -11.28 -17.81
N ALA A 118 -0.79 -10.37 -17.16
CA ALA A 118 -1.24 -10.55 -15.79
C ALA A 118 -2.14 -11.79 -15.64
N ASP A 119 -3.10 -11.97 -16.53
CA ASP A 119 -3.99 -13.14 -16.50
C ASP A 119 -3.22 -14.46 -16.72
N SER A 120 -2.29 -14.49 -17.68
CA SER A 120 -1.41 -15.65 -17.90
C SER A 120 -0.61 -16.01 -16.65
N LEU A 121 -0.06 -15.02 -15.95
CA LEU A 121 0.67 -15.25 -14.70
C LEU A 121 -0.26 -15.80 -13.60
N MET A 122 -1.47 -15.25 -13.46
CA MET A 122 -2.47 -15.76 -12.51
C MET A 122 -2.97 -17.17 -12.84
N GLN A 123 -3.00 -17.55 -14.12
CA GLN A 123 -3.38 -18.89 -14.56
C GLN A 123 -2.25 -19.90 -14.32
N HIS A 124 -0.99 -19.48 -14.47
CA HIS A 124 0.17 -20.36 -14.26
C HIS A 124 0.40 -20.64 -12.77
N HIS A 125 0.17 -19.65 -11.91
CA HIS A 125 0.33 -19.78 -10.45
C HIS A 125 -0.94 -19.36 -9.69
N PRO A 126 -2.06 -20.10 -9.80
CA PRO A 126 -3.34 -19.68 -9.22
C PRO A 126 -3.33 -19.62 -7.68
N ASP A 127 -2.52 -20.46 -7.03
CA ASP A 127 -2.38 -20.49 -5.57
C ASP A 127 -1.55 -19.31 -5.04
N ILE A 128 -0.65 -18.76 -5.87
CA ILE A 128 0.23 -17.63 -5.51
C ILE A 128 -0.43 -16.30 -5.88
N PHE A 129 -1.06 -16.24 -7.06
CA PHE A 129 -1.74 -15.05 -7.60
C PHE A 129 -3.23 -15.33 -7.86
N PRO A 130 -4.05 -15.55 -6.80
CA PRO A 130 -5.49 -15.72 -6.95
C PRO A 130 -6.17 -14.44 -7.45
N ALA A 131 -5.57 -13.29 -7.19
CA ALA A 131 -5.87 -11.98 -7.77
C ALA A 131 -4.60 -11.14 -7.68
N MET A 132 -4.52 -10.07 -8.47
CA MET A 132 -3.39 -9.14 -8.41
C MET A 132 -3.84 -7.71 -8.12
N VAL A 133 -3.00 -7.01 -7.38
CA VAL A 133 -3.15 -5.60 -7.05
C VAL A 133 -1.89 -4.89 -7.51
N PHE A 134 -2.07 -3.91 -8.38
CA PHE A 134 -0.98 -3.09 -8.90
C PHE A 134 -1.01 -1.73 -8.22
N ALA A 135 -0.04 -1.49 -7.34
CA ALA A 135 0.17 -0.18 -6.75
C ALA A 135 1.05 0.66 -7.69
N LEU A 136 0.41 1.50 -8.48
CA LEU A 136 1.05 2.40 -9.43
C LEU A 136 1.69 3.56 -8.66
N GLN A 137 3.01 3.58 -8.57
CA GLN A 137 3.80 4.60 -7.89
C GLN A 137 4.85 5.18 -8.85
N PRO A 138 4.44 5.82 -9.96
CA PRO A 138 5.38 6.51 -10.85
C PRO A 138 6.12 7.58 -10.04
N ALA A 139 7.46 7.59 -10.12
CA ALA A 139 8.26 8.58 -9.41
C ALA A 139 8.09 9.97 -10.04
N GLN A 140 7.88 10.01 -11.35
CA GLN A 140 7.58 11.22 -12.10
C GLN A 140 6.27 11.11 -12.87
N VAL A 141 5.44 12.14 -12.72
CA VAL A 141 4.26 12.39 -13.54
C VAL A 141 4.34 13.83 -14.00
N ARG A 142 4.46 14.06 -15.30
CA ARG A 142 4.57 15.42 -15.87
C ARG A 142 3.23 16.14 -15.92
N ASP A 143 2.15 15.38 -16.13
CA ASP A 143 0.79 15.90 -16.29
C ASP A 143 -0.21 14.89 -15.69
N ASP A 144 -0.74 15.23 -14.51
CA ASP A 144 -1.76 14.44 -13.82
C ASP A 144 -3.06 14.31 -14.63
N ALA A 145 -3.45 15.34 -15.39
CA ALA A 145 -4.64 15.29 -16.22
C ALA A 145 -4.45 14.37 -17.43
N ALA A 146 -3.25 14.30 -18.00
CA ALA A 146 -2.92 13.28 -18.99
C ALA A 146 -2.98 11.86 -18.42
N LEU A 147 -2.46 11.64 -17.20
CA LEU A 147 -2.59 10.34 -16.55
C LEU A 147 -4.06 10.00 -16.27
N ALA A 148 -4.86 10.94 -15.77
CA ALA A 148 -6.29 10.72 -15.49
C ALA A 148 -7.05 10.33 -16.77
N ARG A 149 -6.79 10.99 -17.91
CA ARG A 149 -7.38 10.62 -19.21
C ARG A 149 -6.97 9.21 -19.64
N TRP A 150 -5.69 8.89 -19.54
CA TRP A 150 -5.19 7.56 -19.87
C TRP A 150 -5.77 6.47 -18.97
N LEU A 151 -5.95 6.73 -17.68
CA LEU A 151 -6.63 5.80 -16.76
C LEU A 151 -8.11 5.59 -17.16
N GLY A 152 -8.77 6.60 -17.74
CA GLY A 152 -10.10 6.44 -18.36
C GLY A 152 -10.09 5.44 -19.52
N GLU A 153 -9.13 5.56 -20.44
CA GLU A 153 -8.95 4.60 -21.53
C GLU A 153 -8.65 3.19 -20.99
N TRP A 154 -7.80 3.10 -19.96
CA TRP A 154 -7.48 1.84 -19.29
C TRP A 154 -8.72 1.16 -18.68
N LEU A 155 -9.55 1.93 -17.99
CA LEU A 155 -10.79 1.44 -17.40
C LEU A 155 -11.80 1.01 -18.45
N HIS A 156 -11.89 1.73 -19.58
CA HIS A 156 -12.72 1.32 -20.70
C HIS A 156 -12.30 -0.06 -21.27
N VAL A 157 -10.99 -0.31 -21.36
CA VAL A 157 -10.48 -1.63 -21.78
C VAL A 157 -10.84 -2.72 -20.77
N ILE A 158 -10.75 -2.44 -19.47
CA ILE A 158 -11.18 -3.37 -18.41
C ILE A 158 -12.67 -3.69 -18.50
N GLU A 159 -13.50 -2.68 -18.75
CA GLU A 159 -14.95 -2.81 -18.88
C GLU A 159 -15.34 -3.64 -20.11
N THR A 160 -14.64 -3.45 -21.23
CA THR A 160 -14.85 -4.21 -22.48
C THR A 160 -14.20 -5.61 -22.44
N SER A 161 -13.30 -5.87 -21.50
CA SER A 161 -12.61 -7.16 -21.31
C SER A 161 -12.80 -7.73 -19.90
N PRO A 162 -14.04 -8.01 -19.48
CA PRO A 162 -14.36 -8.31 -18.08
C PRO A 162 -13.67 -9.57 -17.53
N ARG A 163 -13.33 -10.54 -18.39
CA ARG A 163 -12.59 -11.74 -17.97
C ARG A 163 -11.19 -11.42 -17.44
N LEU A 164 -10.45 -10.57 -18.18
CA LEU A 164 -9.11 -10.15 -17.80
C LEU A 164 -9.16 -9.12 -16.66
N GLY A 165 -10.18 -8.27 -16.66
CA GLY A 165 -10.37 -7.20 -15.68
C GLY A 165 -10.91 -7.64 -14.31
N ALA A 166 -11.41 -8.86 -14.15
CA ALA A 166 -12.12 -9.28 -12.93
C ALA A 166 -11.21 -9.52 -11.71
N ARG A 167 -9.97 -9.94 -11.95
CA ARG A 167 -9.02 -10.36 -10.90
C ARG A 167 -7.89 -9.35 -10.68
N VAL A 168 -7.95 -8.20 -11.33
CA VAL A 168 -6.95 -7.13 -11.20
C VAL A 168 -7.57 -5.91 -10.52
N ARG A 169 -6.78 -5.27 -9.66
CA ARG A 169 -7.10 -3.97 -9.06
C ARG A 169 -5.89 -3.05 -9.14
N PHE A 170 -6.14 -1.76 -9.20
CA PHE A 170 -5.12 -0.72 -9.30
C PHE A 170 -5.27 0.24 -8.13
N VAL A 171 -4.13 0.67 -7.60
CA VAL A 171 -4.08 1.74 -6.60
C VAL A 171 -3.08 2.79 -7.07
N LEU A 172 -3.46 4.05 -6.99
CA LEU A 172 -2.64 5.19 -7.34
C LEU A 172 -2.54 6.13 -6.14
N PRO A 173 -1.50 6.02 -5.30
CA PRO A 173 -1.24 6.99 -4.26
C PRO A 173 -0.95 8.36 -4.86
N ARG A 174 -1.59 9.40 -4.31
CA ARG A 174 -1.46 10.79 -4.76
C ARG A 174 -1.61 11.78 -3.61
N ILE A 175 -0.92 12.90 -3.72
CA ILE A 175 -1.15 14.04 -2.82
C ILE A 175 -2.38 14.82 -3.29
N ASP A 176 -2.40 15.17 -4.58
CA ASP A 176 -3.52 15.83 -5.21
C ASP A 176 -4.40 14.83 -5.97
N ALA A 177 -5.71 14.88 -5.70
CA ALA A 177 -6.70 14.04 -6.35
C ALA A 177 -7.64 14.82 -7.27
N GLU A 178 -7.57 16.15 -7.29
CA GLU A 178 -8.43 17.00 -8.12
C GLU A 178 -8.40 16.59 -9.61
N PRO A 179 -7.24 16.29 -10.24
CA PRO A 179 -7.20 15.86 -11.64
C PRO A 179 -7.98 14.56 -11.93
N PHE A 180 -8.28 13.75 -10.91
CA PHE A 180 -8.96 12.46 -11.03
C PHE A 180 -10.44 12.52 -10.67
N GLU A 181 -10.96 13.66 -10.20
CA GLU A 181 -12.39 13.80 -9.88
C GLU A 181 -13.30 13.57 -11.10
N PRO A 182 -12.99 14.08 -12.31
CA PRO A 182 -13.79 13.76 -13.51
C PRO A 182 -13.82 12.27 -13.82
N LEU A 183 -12.68 11.58 -13.61
CA LEU A 183 -12.57 10.14 -13.80
C LEU A 183 -13.48 9.38 -12.82
N GLN A 184 -13.50 9.79 -11.54
CA GLN A 184 -14.43 9.21 -10.57
C GLN A 184 -15.90 9.48 -10.95
N GLN A 185 -16.23 10.68 -11.44
CA GLN A 185 -17.61 10.98 -11.84
C GLN A 185 -18.07 10.10 -13.01
N GLN A 186 -17.21 9.93 -14.02
CA GLN A 186 -17.49 9.10 -15.20
C GLN A 186 -17.56 7.60 -14.86
N HIS A 187 -16.71 7.12 -13.96
CA HIS A 187 -16.59 5.70 -13.60
C HIS A 187 -16.89 5.44 -12.11
N SER A 188 -17.96 6.07 -11.58
CA SER A 188 -18.26 6.12 -10.13
C SER A 188 -18.43 4.78 -9.42
N ARG A 189 -18.69 3.71 -10.16
CA ARG A 189 -18.83 2.34 -9.64
C ARG A 189 -17.49 1.61 -9.53
N THR A 190 -16.50 1.97 -10.34
CA THR A 190 -15.23 1.25 -10.46
C THR A 190 -14.04 2.08 -9.95
N VAL A 191 -14.19 3.41 -9.85
CA VAL A 191 -13.16 4.34 -9.38
C VAL A 191 -13.58 4.94 -8.05
N HIS A 192 -12.68 4.91 -7.07
CA HIS A 192 -12.88 5.54 -5.77
C HIS A 192 -11.69 6.44 -5.43
N ILE A 193 -11.95 7.72 -5.14
CA ILE A 193 -10.98 8.57 -4.45
C ILE A 193 -11.16 8.36 -2.95
N MET A 194 -10.13 7.80 -2.31
CA MET A 194 -10.11 7.52 -0.87
C MET A 194 -9.17 8.50 -0.18
N LYS A 195 -9.71 9.28 0.75
CA LYS A 195 -8.95 10.26 1.54
C LYS A 195 -8.33 9.59 2.76
N GLY A 196 -7.09 9.15 2.62
CA GLY A 196 -6.28 8.66 3.73
C GLY A 196 -5.84 9.83 4.62
N ARG A 197 -6.29 9.83 5.87
CA ARG A 197 -5.91 10.82 6.89
C ARG A 197 -5.35 10.09 8.10
N TYR A 198 -4.04 10.01 8.17
CA TYR A 198 -3.36 9.21 9.20
C TYR A 198 -2.68 10.07 10.26
N THR A 199 -2.59 11.39 10.03
CA THR A 199 -2.04 12.35 11.00
C THR A 199 -0.58 12.03 11.32
N MET A 200 0.21 11.61 10.32
CA MET A 200 1.62 11.24 10.51
C MET A 200 2.48 12.37 11.08
N ALA A 201 2.08 13.63 10.88
CA ALA A 201 2.77 14.78 11.45
C ALA A 201 2.78 14.81 13.00
N SER A 202 1.83 14.16 13.68
CA SER A 202 1.78 14.11 15.15
C SER A 202 2.61 12.96 15.75
N VAL A 203 2.95 11.95 14.95
CA VAL A 203 3.59 10.70 15.41
C VAL A 203 4.87 10.93 16.22
N PRO A 204 5.83 11.79 15.80
CA PRO A 204 7.04 12.01 16.59
C PRO A 204 6.77 12.51 18.02
N ARG A 205 5.75 13.37 18.19
CA ARG A 205 5.38 13.90 19.51
C ARG A 205 4.71 12.81 20.37
N GLU A 206 3.88 11.98 19.76
CA GLU A 206 3.22 10.87 20.46
C GLU A 206 4.21 9.80 20.93
N LEU A 207 5.18 9.44 20.08
CA LEU A 207 6.23 8.48 20.44
C LEU A 207 7.07 8.98 21.63
N LEU A 208 7.36 10.28 21.69
CA LEU A 208 8.08 10.88 22.83
C LEU A 208 7.24 10.84 24.11
N ALA A 209 5.94 11.14 24.03
CA ALA A 209 5.04 11.09 25.18
C ALA A 209 4.92 9.66 25.75
N GLU A 210 4.73 8.66 24.89
CA GLU A 210 4.64 7.25 25.32
C GLU A 210 5.97 6.71 25.87
N SER A 211 7.11 7.23 25.39
CA SER A 211 8.43 6.87 25.91
C SER A 211 8.72 7.55 27.27
N GLY A 212 8.20 8.75 27.50
CA GLY A 212 8.36 9.51 28.74
C GLY A 212 7.53 8.97 29.91
N GLU A 213 6.39 8.34 29.65
CA GLU A 213 5.55 7.70 30.69
C GLU A 213 6.13 6.38 31.22
N ARG A 214 7.12 5.78 30.53
CA ARG A 214 7.84 4.56 30.97
C ARG A 214 9.18 4.86 31.67
N GLY A 215 9.26 5.95 32.44
CA GLY A 215 10.40 6.24 33.32
C GLY A 215 10.30 5.52 34.68
N PRO A 216 11.43 5.18 35.36
CA PRO A 216 11.47 4.33 36.55
C PRO A 216 11.08 5.04 37.86
N ASN A 217 10.10 5.95 37.84
CA ASN A 217 9.68 6.71 39.03
C ASN A 217 8.16 6.65 39.20
N GLY A 218 7.66 5.45 39.50
CA GLY A 218 6.29 5.21 39.93
C GLY A 218 6.27 4.49 41.28
N GLY A 219 6.91 5.06 42.29
CA GLY A 219 7.00 4.47 43.63
C GLY A 219 7.12 5.53 44.71
N ALA A 220 5.96 5.87 45.29
CA ALA A 220 5.73 6.43 46.62
C ALA A 220 6.59 7.62 47.11
N CYS A 221 5.91 8.75 47.28
CA CYS A 221 6.21 9.70 48.34
C CYS A 221 6.27 8.96 49.70
N GLU A 222 7.46 8.72 50.22
CA GLU A 222 7.65 8.44 51.63
C GLU A 222 7.91 9.77 52.33
N ARG A 223 6.93 10.22 53.12
CA ARG A 223 7.05 11.40 53.95
C ARG A 223 8.09 11.12 55.02
N ASP A 224 9.14 11.93 54.96
CA ASP A 224 10.17 12.10 55.97
C ASP A 224 9.50 12.63 57.25
N ASP A 225 9.38 11.79 58.27
CA ASP A 225 9.01 12.18 59.63
C ASP A 225 9.75 11.28 60.61
N ARG A 226 10.99 11.64 60.95
CA ARG A 226 11.64 11.29 62.21
C ARG A 226 12.74 12.30 62.52
N SER A 227 12.32 13.43 63.09
CA SER A 227 13.21 14.29 63.86
C SER A 227 13.76 13.52 65.06
N GLY A 228 15.08 13.59 65.21
CA GLY A 228 15.81 12.98 66.31
C GLY A 228 15.50 13.63 67.65
N GLY A 229 15.57 12.80 68.69
CA GLY A 229 15.67 13.21 70.08
C GLY A 229 16.45 12.12 70.80
N ALA A 230 17.77 12.29 70.89
CA ALA A 230 18.63 11.50 71.73
C ALA A 230 18.70 12.15 73.12
N ASP A 231 18.47 11.32 74.12
CA ASP A 231 19.20 11.22 75.39
C ASP A 231 19.22 12.44 76.34
N ASP A 232 18.63 12.25 77.52
CA ASP A 232 19.23 12.66 78.79
C ASP A 232 18.53 11.98 79.98
N GLY A 233 19.23 11.02 80.59
CA GLY A 233 19.58 11.11 82.01
C GLY A 233 18.54 10.82 83.12
N LEU A 234 18.89 9.81 83.92
CA LEU A 234 18.83 9.75 85.39
C LEU A 234 17.49 9.49 86.12
N GLY A 235 17.50 8.41 86.91
CA GLY A 235 17.31 8.56 88.36
C GLY A 235 16.15 7.79 89.02
N ILE A 236 16.56 6.75 89.76
CA ILE A 236 15.88 6.03 90.86
C ILE A 236 14.82 4.99 90.46
#